data_AF-A0A3Q8UPI5-F1
#
_entry.id   AF-A0A3Q8UPI5-F1
#
_cell.length_a   1.000
_cell.length_b   1.000
_cell.length_c   1.000
_cell.angle_alpha   90.00
_cell.angle_beta   90.00
_cell.angle_gamma   90.00
#
_symmetry.space_group_name_H-M   'P 1'
#
loop_
_entity.id
_entity.type
_entity.pdbx_description
1 polymer ?
#
loop_
_entity_poly.entity_id
_entity_poly.type
_entity_poly.pdbx_seq_one_letter_code
_entity_poly.pdbx_strand_id
1 'polypeptide(L)'
;MAWAPDGERILFHTMRSDQTQRLEWIATDGTGREVLNTTGGHDAAFSPDGESLAFLTTTCWDTGEDNNCGRDLHVLHLASGKVSTLTTDHRGGEWTRPDWSADGRHIVYSTGYGLRSVDVSDGTFLDVRIPVYAWTPVFSPDGDRIAFTGQDDASTRKVYVVDATPGASATVLSDRQLDLRDWLAQ
;
A
#
# COMPACT_ATOMS: atom_id res chain seq x y z
N MET A 1 3.11 -4.94 -8.91
CA MET A 1 2.25 -5.62 -9.89
C MET A 1 1.07 -6.23 -9.14
N ALA A 2 -0.13 -6.12 -9.68
CA ALA A 2 -1.35 -6.59 -9.05
C ALA A 2 -2.32 -7.12 -10.11
N TRP A 3 -3.11 -8.12 -9.76
CA TRP A 3 -4.30 -8.49 -10.53
C TRP A 3 -5.44 -7.56 -10.17
N ALA A 4 -6.25 -7.18 -11.15
CA ALA A 4 -7.56 -6.59 -10.90
C ALA A 4 -8.50 -7.63 -10.27
N PRO A 5 -9.50 -7.21 -9.47
CA PRO A 5 -10.43 -8.14 -8.81
C PRO A 5 -11.23 -9.01 -9.79
N ASP A 6 -11.46 -8.52 -11.01
CA ASP A 6 -12.10 -9.26 -12.11
C ASP A 6 -11.23 -10.39 -12.68
N GLY A 7 -9.92 -10.39 -12.40
CA GLY A 7 -8.96 -11.35 -12.97
C GLY A 7 -8.67 -11.14 -14.46
N GLU A 8 -9.19 -10.09 -15.08
CA GLU A 8 -9.07 -9.82 -16.52
C GLU A 8 -7.96 -8.81 -16.83
N ARG A 9 -7.47 -8.09 -15.81
CA ARG A 9 -6.44 -7.06 -15.97
C ARG A 9 -5.29 -7.21 -14.99
N ILE A 10 -4.11 -6.78 -15.43
CA ILE A 10 -2.89 -6.72 -14.62
C ILE A 10 -2.43 -5.27 -14.53
N LEU A 11 -2.27 -4.77 -13.30
CA LEU A 11 -1.68 -3.48 -12.98
C LEU A 11 -0.18 -3.63 -12.75
N PHE A 12 0.62 -2.77 -13.36
CA PHE A 12 2.07 -2.70 -13.16
C PHE A 12 2.53 -1.25 -13.23
N HIS A 13 3.72 -0.99 -12.68
CA HIS A 13 4.36 0.30 -12.86
C HIS A 13 5.45 0.18 -13.92
N THR A 14 5.64 1.24 -14.69
CA THR A 14 6.80 1.40 -15.55
C THR A 14 7.62 2.59 -15.08
N MET A 15 8.94 2.43 -15.14
CA MET A 15 9.88 3.53 -14.93
C MET A 15 10.36 3.99 -16.29
N ARG A 16 10.12 5.27 -16.60
CA ARG A 16 10.57 5.87 -17.86
C ARG A 16 12.03 6.33 -17.76
N SER A 17 12.62 6.65 -18.90
CA SER A 17 14.01 7.14 -18.99
C SER A 17 14.24 8.43 -18.19
N ASP A 18 13.20 9.25 -18.01
CA ASP A 18 13.20 10.47 -17.20
C ASP A 18 12.95 10.20 -15.70
N GLN A 19 13.04 8.93 -15.26
CA GLN A 19 12.78 8.47 -13.89
C GLN A 19 11.33 8.69 -13.41
N THR A 20 10.41 9.09 -14.29
CA THR A 20 8.99 9.16 -13.92
C THR A 20 8.39 7.77 -13.82
N GLN A 21 7.69 7.51 -12.71
CA GLN A 21 6.88 6.30 -12.53
C GLN A 21 5.47 6.54 -13.05
N ARG A 22 4.93 5.53 -13.72
CA ARG A 22 3.54 5.51 -14.18
C ARG A 22 2.91 4.19 -13.85
N LEU A 23 1.64 4.24 -13.48
CA LEU A 23 0.82 3.04 -13.36
C LEU A 23 0.13 2.78 -14.70
N GLU A 24 0.18 1.54 -15.11
CA GLU A 24 -0.41 1.05 -16.34
C GLU A 24 -1.15 -0.24 -16.06
N TRP A 25 -2.19 -0.50 -16.83
CA TRP A 25 -2.82 -1.81 -16.87
C TRP A 25 -2.82 -2.40 -18.26
N ILE A 26 -3.03 -3.70 -18.33
CA ILE A 26 -3.18 -4.45 -19.57
C ILE A 26 -4.15 -5.61 -19.34
N ALA A 27 -4.93 -5.96 -20.36
CA ALA A 27 -5.75 -7.16 -20.31
C ALA A 27 -4.88 -8.42 -20.33
N THR A 28 -5.40 -9.52 -19.78
CA THR A 28 -4.67 -10.79 -19.68
C THR A 28 -4.36 -11.44 -21.03
N ASP A 29 -5.12 -11.09 -22.07
CA ASP A 29 -4.85 -11.51 -23.44
C ASP A 29 -3.75 -10.67 -24.13
N GLY A 30 -3.19 -9.68 -23.42
CA GLY A 30 -2.14 -8.79 -23.90
C GLY A 30 -2.65 -7.55 -24.65
N THR A 31 -3.96 -7.34 -24.72
CA THR A 31 -4.56 -6.16 -25.38
C THR A 31 -4.91 -5.06 -24.38
N GLY A 32 -5.42 -3.92 -24.88
CA GLY A 32 -6.01 -2.89 -24.03
C GLY A 32 -5.04 -2.20 -23.06
N ARG A 33 -3.75 -2.12 -23.38
CA ARG A 33 -2.77 -1.44 -22.53
C ARG A 33 -3.08 0.06 -22.44
N GLU A 34 -3.15 0.58 -21.22
CA GLU A 34 -3.46 1.99 -20.95
C GLU A 34 -2.67 2.52 -19.76
N VAL A 35 -2.31 3.81 -19.85
CA VAL A 35 -1.64 4.57 -18.80
C VAL A 35 -2.70 5.26 -17.95
N LEU A 36 -2.65 5.03 -16.64
CA LEU A 36 -3.61 5.59 -15.70
C LEU A 36 -3.25 7.04 -15.33
N ASN A 37 -4.25 7.83 -14.94
CA ASN A 37 -4.09 9.21 -14.50
C ASN A 37 -3.49 9.29 -13.07
N THR A 38 -2.25 8.85 -12.93
CA THR A 38 -1.55 8.72 -11.64
C THR A 38 -0.12 9.26 -11.80
N THR A 39 0.02 10.54 -12.13
CA THR A 39 1.34 11.17 -12.35
C THR A 39 2.26 10.96 -11.14
N GLY A 40 3.41 10.32 -11.34
CA GLY A 40 4.34 9.99 -10.25
C GLY A 40 3.84 8.91 -9.28
N GLY A 41 2.73 8.24 -9.64
CA GLY A 41 2.11 7.20 -8.85
C GLY A 41 2.87 5.87 -8.92
N HIS A 42 2.91 5.19 -7.79
CA HIS A 42 3.52 3.87 -7.60
C HIS A 42 2.83 3.14 -6.45
N ASP A 43 3.31 1.93 -6.13
CA ASP A 43 2.81 1.10 -5.02
C ASP A 43 1.28 1.13 -4.92
N ALA A 44 0.61 0.48 -5.86
CA ALA A 44 -0.83 0.62 -6.05
C ALA A 44 -1.62 -0.67 -5.82
N ALA A 45 -2.88 -0.52 -5.43
CA ALA A 45 -3.81 -1.61 -5.17
C ALA A 45 -5.25 -1.23 -5.54
N PHE A 46 -5.98 -2.15 -6.16
CA PHE A 46 -7.40 -1.98 -6.47
C PHE A 46 -8.24 -2.05 -5.20
N SER A 47 -9.32 -1.27 -5.17
CA SER A 47 -10.40 -1.47 -4.21
C SER A 47 -11.05 -2.85 -4.41
N PRO A 48 -11.71 -3.42 -3.39
CA PRO A 48 -12.33 -4.74 -3.49
C PRO A 48 -13.38 -4.86 -4.60
N ASP A 49 -14.11 -3.77 -4.86
CA ASP A 49 -15.09 -3.66 -5.95
C ASP A 49 -14.46 -3.41 -7.34
N GLY A 50 -13.16 -3.13 -7.41
CA GLY A 50 -12.45 -2.82 -8.64
C GLY A 50 -12.78 -1.47 -9.27
N GLU A 51 -13.51 -0.60 -8.58
CA GLU A 51 -13.91 0.73 -9.10
C GLU A 51 -12.83 1.81 -8.87
N SER A 52 -11.93 1.58 -7.92
CA SER A 52 -10.92 2.54 -7.49
C SER A 52 -9.53 1.91 -7.39
N LEU A 53 -8.52 2.78 -7.40
CA LEU A 53 -7.12 2.42 -7.22
C LEU A 53 -6.49 3.31 -6.16
N ALA A 54 -6.01 2.72 -5.07
CA ALA A 54 -5.13 3.38 -4.12
C ALA A 54 -3.70 3.37 -4.69
N PHE A 55 -2.98 4.49 -4.55
CA PHE A 55 -1.60 4.59 -4.96
C PHE A 55 -0.85 5.63 -4.13
N LEU A 56 0.47 5.52 -4.11
CA LEU A 56 1.34 6.48 -3.45
C LEU A 56 2.04 7.37 -4.47
N THR A 57 2.30 8.62 -4.10
CA THR A 57 3.21 9.51 -4.84
C THR A 57 4.37 9.93 -3.95
N THR A 58 5.58 10.01 -4.50
CA THR A 58 6.74 10.52 -3.76
C THR A 58 6.91 12.01 -3.97
N THR A 59 7.03 12.76 -2.89
CA THR A 59 7.45 14.16 -2.86
C THR A 59 8.81 14.23 -2.20
N CYS A 60 9.80 14.83 -2.88
CA CYS A 60 11.11 15.08 -2.31
C CYS A 60 11.34 16.58 -2.13
N TRP A 61 11.95 16.96 -1.01
CA TRP A 61 12.29 18.33 -0.69
C TRP A 61 13.72 18.40 -0.15
N ASP A 62 14.40 19.49 -0.50
CA ASP A 62 15.76 19.78 -0.05
C ASP A 62 15.70 20.57 1.26
N THR A 63 16.25 20.02 2.34
CA THR A 63 16.38 20.73 3.62
C THR A 63 17.73 21.43 3.78
N GLY A 64 18.60 21.38 2.76
CA GLY A 64 19.97 21.90 2.77
C GLY A 64 21.00 20.97 3.39
N GLU A 65 20.56 19.93 4.11
CA GLU A 65 21.42 18.92 4.75
C GLU A 65 21.35 17.57 4.03
N ASP A 66 20.16 17.16 3.57
CA ASP A 66 19.92 15.94 2.79
C ASP A 66 18.68 16.10 1.89
N ASN A 67 18.61 15.31 0.82
CA ASN A 67 17.37 15.13 0.06
C ASN A 67 16.40 14.27 0.88
N ASN A 68 15.34 14.88 1.41
CA ASN A 68 14.32 14.14 2.14
C ASN A 68 13.16 13.83 1.20
N CYS A 69 12.65 12.60 1.26
CA CYS A 69 11.52 12.16 0.44
C CYS A 69 10.46 11.52 1.33
N GLY A 70 9.21 11.89 1.11
CA GLY A 70 8.06 11.30 1.75
C GLY A 70 6.97 10.96 0.75
N ARG A 71 5.98 10.18 1.18
CA ARG A 71 4.91 9.70 0.31
C ARG A 71 3.54 10.00 0.88
N ASP A 72 2.61 10.21 -0.02
CA ASP A 72 1.20 10.47 0.27
C ASP A 72 0.30 9.50 -0.46
N LEU A 73 -0.82 9.17 0.19
CA LEU A 73 -1.85 8.28 -0.32
C LEU A 73 -2.88 9.06 -1.14
N HIS A 74 -3.19 8.50 -2.30
CA HIS A 74 -4.21 8.99 -3.22
C HIS A 74 -5.11 7.85 -3.66
N VAL A 75 -6.32 8.19 -4.07
CA VAL A 75 -7.29 7.27 -4.67
C VAL A 75 -7.74 7.81 -6.02
N LEU A 76 -7.57 6.99 -7.06
CA LEU A 76 -8.11 7.22 -8.40
C LEU A 76 -9.43 6.47 -8.54
N HIS A 77 -10.52 7.17 -8.84
CA HIS A 77 -11.77 6.54 -9.27
C HIS A 77 -11.71 6.28 -10.78
N LEU A 78 -11.77 5.01 -11.18
CA LEU A 78 -11.40 4.58 -12.54
C LEU A 78 -12.37 5.07 -13.60
N ALA A 79 -13.68 5.04 -13.34
CA ALA A 79 -14.68 5.42 -14.33
C ALA A 79 -14.71 6.92 -14.64
N SER A 80 -14.33 7.77 -13.67
CA SER A 80 -14.34 9.23 -13.84
C SER A 80 -12.95 9.82 -14.08
N GLY A 81 -11.88 9.07 -13.81
CA GLY A 81 -10.51 9.56 -13.83
C GLY A 81 -10.17 10.55 -12.71
N LYS A 82 -11.08 10.73 -11.73
CA LYS A 82 -10.89 11.67 -10.61
C LYS A 82 -9.89 11.10 -9.61
N VAL A 83 -8.87 11.89 -9.27
CA VAL A 83 -7.92 11.61 -8.20
C VAL A 83 -8.30 12.41 -6.96
N SER A 84 -8.33 11.74 -5.80
CA SER A 84 -8.49 12.34 -4.48
C SER A 84 -7.24 12.08 -3.65
N THR A 85 -6.67 13.14 -3.07
CA THR A 85 -5.54 13.02 -2.13
C THR A 85 -6.08 12.82 -0.73
N LEU A 86 -5.67 11.74 -0.05
CA LEU A 86 -6.13 11.40 1.29
C LEU A 86 -5.14 11.82 2.38
N THR A 87 -3.84 11.89 2.08
CA THR A 87 -2.82 12.37 3.01
C THR A 87 -1.93 13.41 2.36
N THR A 88 -1.36 14.31 3.16
CA THR A 88 -0.43 15.36 2.71
C THR A 88 0.71 15.60 3.70
N ASP A 89 0.90 14.69 4.65
CA ASP A 89 1.91 14.83 5.72
C ASP A 89 3.24 14.15 5.36
N HIS A 90 3.32 13.56 4.16
CA HIS A 90 4.51 12.93 3.60
C HIS A 90 5.09 11.81 4.48
N ARG A 91 4.26 11.15 5.32
CA ARG A 91 4.72 10.14 6.28
C ARG A 91 4.84 8.73 5.71
N GLY A 92 4.38 8.49 4.47
CA GLY A 92 4.44 7.17 3.85
C GLY A 92 5.88 6.67 3.66
N GLY A 93 6.11 5.42 4.05
CA GLY A 93 7.39 4.74 3.96
C GLY A 93 7.72 4.27 2.55
N GLU A 94 8.92 3.74 2.37
CA GLU A 94 9.31 3.10 1.10
C GLU A 94 8.73 1.68 1.00
N TRP A 95 8.55 1.19 -0.23
CA TRP A 95 8.19 -0.21 -0.51
C TRP A 95 6.90 -0.65 0.22
N THR A 96 5.90 0.21 0.20
CA THR A 96 4.65 0.01 0.95
C THR A 96 3.47 0.00 0.02
N ARG A 97 3.27 -1.13 -0.66
CA ARG A 97 2.02 -1.36 -1.36
C ARG A 97 0.85 -1.24 -0.36
N PRO A 98 -0.08 -0.29 -0.55
CA PRO A 98 -1.25 -0.15 0.29
C PRO A 98 -2.17 -1.34 0.09
N ASP A 99 -3.00 -1.62 1.08
CA ASP A 99 -4.04 -2.64 1.01
C ASP A 99 -5.39 -2.07 1.43
N TRP A 100 -6.45 -2.57 0.80
CA TRP A 100 -7.82 -2.15 1.11
C TRP A 100 -8.45 -3.12 2.09
N SER A 101 -9.17 -2.57 3.07
CA SER A 101 -10.12 -3.36 3.86
C SER A 101 -11.19 -3.97 2.94
N ALA A 102 -11.70 -5.15 3.31
CA ALA A 102 -12.65 -5.90 2.47
C ALA A 102 -13.97 -5.14 2.19
N ASP A 103 -14.34 -4.20 3.07
CA ASP A 103 -15.50 -3.32 2.89
C ASP A 103 -15.20 -2.05 2.08
N GLY A 104 -13.95 -1.85 1.66
CA GLY A 104 -13.50 -0.70 0.87
C GLY A 104 -13.42 0.62 1.62
N ARG A 105 -13.66 0.66 2.93
CA ARG A 105 -13.74 1.93 3.69
C ARG A 105 -12.38 2.44 4.16
N HIS A 106 -11.43 1.55 4.35
CA HIS A 106 -10.10 1.87 4.86
C HIS A 106 -8.99 1.36 3.95
N ILE A 107 -7.88 2.10 3.92
CA ILE A 107 -6.62 1.72 3.27
C ILE A 107 -5.51 1.70 4.32
N VAL A 108 -4.71 0.63 4.35
CA VAL A 108 -3.53 0.52 5.22
C VAL A 108 -2.24 0.64 4.41
N TYR A 109 -1.25 1.36 4.97
CA TYR A 109 0.10 1.43 4.43
C TYR A 109 1.13 1.67 5.55
N SER A 110 2.40 1.38 5.28
CA SER A 110 3.51 1.63 6.20
C SER A 110 3.92 3.09 6.21
N THR A 111 4.29 3.58 7.40
CA THR A 111 4.91 4.89 7.61
C THR A 111 6.31 4.72 8.18
N GLY A 112 7.06 5.81 8.29
CA GLY A 112 8.36 5.79 8.97
C GLY A 112 8.32 5.39 10.46
N TYR A 113 7.13 5.26 11.06
CA TYR A 113 6.94 5.04 12.50
C TYR A 113 5.98 3.88 12.83
N GLY A 114 5.60 3.07 11.84
CA GLY A 114 4.66 1.96 12.00
C GLY A 114 3.72 1.84 10.80
N LEU A 115 2.43 1.67 11.06
CA LEU A 115 1.39 1.53 10.04
C LEU A 115 0.36 2.66 10.20
N ARG A 116 -0.34 2.97 9.11
CA ARG A 116 -1.48 3.88 9.12
C ARG A 116 -2.64 3.26 8.38
N SER A 117 -3.83 3.32 9.00
CA SER A 117 -5.11 3.03 8.37
C SER A 117 -5.84 4.35 8.10
N VAL A 118 -6.27 4.60 6.87
CA VAL A 118 -6.92 5.85 6.42
C VAL A 118 -8.34 5.56 5.96
N ASP A 119 -9.30 6.33 6.46
CA ASP A 119 -10.68 6.34 5.97
C ASP A 119 -10.72 7.00 4.58
N VAL A 120 -11.28 6.28 3.61
CA VAL A 120 -11.30 6.69 2.20
C VAL A 120 -12.23 7.88 1.95
N SER A 121 -13.23 8.08 2.81
CA SER A 121 -14.28 9.09 2.60
C SER A 121 -13.82 10.50 2.97
N ASP A 122 -12.99 10.64 3.99
CA ASP A 122 -12.58 11.95 4.53
C ASP A 122 -11.07 12.09 4.81
N GLY A 123 -10.28 11.02 4.63
CA GLY A 123 -8.84 11.02 4.87
C GLY A 123 -8.45 11.03 6.35
N THR A 124 -9.41 10.90 7.28
CA THR A 124 -9.09 10.69 8.69
C THR A 124 -8.35 9.36 8.86
N PHE A 125 -7.48 9.27 9.87
CA PHE A 125 -6.59 8.12 9.97
C PHE A 125 -6.28 7.70 11.40
N LEU A 126 -5.89 6.44 11.52
CA LEU A 126 -5.39 5.80 12.70
C LEU A 126 -3.92 5.41 12.49
N ASP A 127 -3.03 5.98 13.31
CA ASP A 127 -1.63 5.55 13.40
C ASP A 127 -1.48 4.39 14.39
N VAL A 128 -0.94 3.28 13.89
CA VAL A 128 -0.52 2.13 14.69
C VAL A 128 0.99 2.20 14.83
N ARG A 129 1.46 2.62 16.01
CA ARG A 129 2.89 2.72 16.31
C ARG A 129 3.46 1.34 16.60
N ILE A 130 4.51 0.97 15.87
CA ILE A 130 5.13 -0.35 16.00
C ILE A 130 6.63 -0.15 16.21
N PRO A 131 7.27 -0.81 17.20
CA PRO A 131 8.70 -0.63 17.48
C PRO A 131 9.59 -1.43 16.52
N VAL A 132 9.10 -1.77 15.32
CA VAL A 132 9.85 -2.48 14.28
C VAL A 132 9.59 -1.83 12.93
N TYR A 133 10.52 -1.99 11.99
CA TYR A 133 10.25 -1.65 10.60
C TYR A 133 9.14 -2.55 10.08
N ALA A 134 8.11 -1.97 9.47
CA ALA A 134 6.95 -2.69 8.98
C ALA A 134 6.80 -2.52 7.47
N TRP A 135 6.59 -3.62 6.75
CA TRP A 135 6.38 -3.64 5.31
C TRP A 135 5.16 -4.50 4.94
N THR A 136 4.60 -4.19 3.77
CA THR A 136 3.52 -4.94 3.12
C THR A 136 2.36 -5.24 4.09
N PRO A 137 1.76 -4.21 4.73
CA PRO A 137 0.60 -4.44 5.58
C PRO A 137 -0.60 -4.90 4.75
N VAL A 138 -1.38 -5.82 5.31
CA VAL A 138 -2.64 -6.28 4.73
C VAL A 138 -3.71 -6.39 5.81
N PHE A 139 -4.94 -6.03 5.49
CA PHE A 139 -6.07 -6.24 6.39
C PHE A 139 -6.43 -7.72 6.47
N SER A 140 -6.91 -8.15 7.63
CA SER A 140 -7.63 -9.42 7.75
C SER A 140 -8.96 -9.34 6.99
N PRO A 141 -9.54 -10.48 6.56
CA PRO A 141 -10.81 -10.49 5.82
C PRO A 141 -11.99 -9.82 6.54
N ASP A 142 -11.97 -9.82 7.88
CA ASP A 142 -12.95 -9.14 8.74
C ASP A 142 -12.64 -7.65 8.95
N GLY A 143 -11.46 -7.16 8.56
CA GLY A 143 -11.01 -5.77 8.69
C GLY A 143 -10.50 -5.38 10.08
N ASP A 144 -10.62 -6.25 11.09
CA ASP A 144 -10.33 -5.91 12.49
C ASP A 144 -8.84 -5.97 12.84
N ARG A 145 -8.02 -6.60 11.98
CA ARG A 145 -6.59 -6.80 12.21
C ARG A 145 -5.77 -6.47 10.97
N ILE A 146 -4.50 -6.21 11.20
CA ILE A 146 -3.51 -5.95 10.16
C ILE A 146 -2.34 -6.91 10.35
N ALA A 147 -2.03 -7.67 9.31
CA ALA A 147 -0.81 -8.49 9.25
C ALA A 147 0.27 -7.75 8.46
N PHE A 148 1.54 -7.90 8.85
CA PHE A 148 2.65 -7.24 8.17
C PHE A 148 3.96 -7.99 8.37
N THR A 149 4.92 -7.76 7.46
CA THR A 149 6.30 -8.22 7.66
C THR A 149 7.03 -7.20 8.52
N GLY A 150 7.59 -7.63 9.64
CA GLY A 150 8.34 -6.77 10.56
C GLY A 150 9.80 -7.20 10.70
N GLN A 151 10.70 -6.26 10.96
CA GLN A 151 12.10 -6.55 11.31
C GLN A 151 12.50 -5.80 12.59
N ASP A 152 12.96 -6.57 13.58
CA ASP A 152 13.53 -6.06 14.82
C ASP A 152 15.04 -5.79 14.69
N ASP A 153 15.64 -5.17 15.71
CA ASP A 153 17.08 -4.85 15.77
C ASP A 153 17.98 -6.11 15.68
N ALA A 154 17.42 -7.30 15.92
CA ALA A 154 18.13 -8.57 15.74
C ALA A 154 18.21 -9.00 14.26
N SER A 155 17.72 -8.16 13.33
CA SER A 155 17.73 -8.32 11.87
C SER A 155 16.88 -9.47 11.31
N THR A 156 16.06 -10.12 12.15
CA THR A 156 15.21 -11.23 11.72
C THR A 156 13.87 -10.72 11.22
N ARG A 157 13.51 -11.07 9.97
CA ARG A 157 12.17 -10.76 9.43
C ARG A 157 11.16 -11.77 9.97
N LYS A 158 10.07 -11.28 10.56
CA LYS A 158 8.96 -12.08 11.09
C LYS A 158 7.64 -11.57 10.55
N VAL A 159 6.60 -12.37 10.67
CA VAL A 159 5.23 -11.93 10.39
C VAL A 159 4.58 -11.55 11.70
N TYR A 160 4.02 -10.34 11.74
CA TYR A 160 3.32 -9.78 12.89
C TYR A 160 1.85 -9.58 12.57
N VAL A 161 1.05 -9.50 13.63
CA VAL A 161 -0.35 -9.09 13.59
C VAL A 161 -0.63 -8.06 14.67
N VAL A 162 -1.48 -7.08 14.35
CA VAL A 162 -1.93 -6.05 15.28
C VAL A 162 -3.41 -5.75 15.04
N ASP A 163 -4.15 -5.42 16.10
CA ASP A 163 -5.54 -4.98 15.96
C ASP A 163 -5.58 -3.59 15.30
N ALA A 164 -6.55 -3.36 14.42
CA ALA A 164 -6.76 -2.09 13.73
C ALA A 164 -7.42 -1.04 14.65
N THR A 165 -6.95 -0.91 15.89
CA THR A 165 -7.51 -0.03 16.92
C THR A 165 -6.43 0.82 17.60
N PRO A 166 -6.79 1.99 18.14
CA PRO A 166 -5.83 2.85 18.84
C PRO A 166 -5.16 2.15 20.01
N GLY A 167 -3.83 2.25 20.08
CA GLY A 167 -3.03 1.72 21.18
C GLY A 167 -2.81 0.20 21.16
N ALA A 168 -3.26 -0.50 20.11
CA ALA A 168 -2.98 -1.91 19.93
C ALA A 168 -1.47 -2.17 19.84
N SER A 169 -1.03 -3.31 20.40
CA SER A 169 0.35 -3.75 20.36
C SER A 169 0.50 -4.92 19.39
N ALA A 170 1.52 -4.85 18.53
CA ALA A 170 1.79 -5.93 17.59
C ALA A 170 2.31 -7.19 18.32
N THR A 171 1.91 -8.36 17.83
CA THR A 171 2.37 -9.67 18.29
C THR A 171 2.97 -10.46 17.14
N VAL A 172 3.90 -11.37 17.43
CA VAL A 172 4.49 -12.25 16.40
C VAL A 172 3.49 -13.33 16.06
N LEU A 173 3.10 -13.40 14.79
CA LEU A 173 2.26 -14.46 14.24
C LEU A 173 3.11 -15.67 13.80
N SER A 174 4.29 -15.42 13.24
CA SER A 174 5.23 -16.47 12.82
C SER A 174 6.68 -15.99 12.88
N ASP A 175 7.55 -16.81 13.46
CA ASP A 175 9.01 -16.63 13.45
C ASP A 175 9.67 -17.11 12.14
N ARG A 176 8.94 -17.81 11.27
CA ARG A 176 9.42 -18.19 9.93
C ARG A 176 9.01 -17.13 8.92
N GLN A 177 9.95 -16.76 8.04
CA GLN A 177 9.65 -16.04 6.81
C GLN A 177 8.71 -16.92 5.99
N LEU A 178 7.45 -16.52 5.85
CA LEU A 178 6.49 -17.20 4.99
C LEU A 178 6.73 -16.70 3.56
N ASP A 179 7.03 -17.61 2.64
CA ASP A 179 6.95 -17.30 1.21
C ASP A 179 5.47 -17.39 0.81
N LEU A 180 4.98 -16.46 -0.02
CA LEU A 180 3.58 -16.44 -0.47
C LEU A 180 3.17 -17.74 -1.20
N ARG A 181 4.15 -18.55 -1.62
CA ARG A 181 3.95 -19.86 -2.26
C ARG A 181 3.70 -21.01 -1.29
N ASP A 182 3.93 -20.83 0.00
CA ASP A 182 3.74 -21.88 1.01
C ASP A 182 2.25 -22.22 1.26
N TRP A 183 1.33 -21.47 0.66
CA TRP A 183 -0.12 -21.71 0.69
C TRP A 183 -0.66 -22.60 -0.44
N LEU A 184 0.13 -22.90 -1.46
CA LEU A 184 -0.29 -23.79 -2.56
C LEU A 184 0.02 -25.26 -2.22
N ALA A 185 -0.90 -25.86 -1.46
CA ALA A 185 -1.13 -27.29 -1.24
C ALA A 185 0.04 -28.14 -0.67
N GLN A 186 -0.21 -28.71 0.52
CA GLN A 186 0.13 -30.11 0.77
C GLN A 186 -1.02 -31.00 0.24
#